data_AF-A0A964N6M7-F1
#
_entry.id   AF-A0A964N6M7-F1
#
_cell.length_a   1.000
_cell.length_b   1.000
_cell.length_c   1.000
_cell.angle_alpha   90.00
_cell.angle_beta   90.00
_cell.angle_gamma   90.00
#
_symmetry.space_group_name_H-M   'P 1'
#
loop_
_entity.id
_entity.type
_entity.pdbx_description
1 polymer ?
#
loop_
_entity_poly.entity_id
_entity_poly.type
_entity_poly.pdbx_seq_one_letter_code
_entity_poly.pdbx_strand_id
1 'polypeptide(L)' 'MFIGSLISSRGWSNAQSGQYLLADPHIRFTDAKRRGYAVLDLGARVVERRFRAVRDVRVAETGIETLQGFMVEAPGSGYG' A
#
# COMPACT_ATOMS: atom_id res chain seq x y z
N MET A 1 9.23 0.42 5.10
CA MET A 1 8.80 -0.94 4.71
C MET A 1 7.45 -0.83 4.01
N PHE A 2 7.26 -1.49 2.87
CA PHE A 2 5.98 -1.52 2.17
C PHE A 2 5.37 -2.91 2.29
N ILE A 3 4.17 -3.00 2.86
CA ILE A 3 3.43 -4.26 2.97
C ILE A 3 2.27 -4.18 1.98
N GLY A 4 2.17 -5.17 1.08
CA GLY A 4 1.01 -5.32 0.19
C GLY A 4 -0.20 -5.84 0.98
N SER A 5 -1.41 -5.50 0.54
CA SER A 5 -2.60 -6.16 1.06
C SER A 5 -2.62 -7.61 0.62
N LEU A 6 -3.32 -8.43 1.40
CA LEU A 6 -3.47 -9.85 1.13
C LEU A 6 -4.53 -10.07 0.03
N ILE A 7 -4.19 -10.83 -1.01
CA ILE A 7 -5.08 -11.11 -2.16
C ILE A 7 -6.19 -12.08 -1.76
N SER A 8 -5.89 -13.17 -1.04
CA SER A 8 -6.87 -14.21 -0.66
C SER A 8 -6.93 -14.53 0.84
N SER A 9 -5.94 -14.15 1.65
CA SER A 9 -5.87 -14.49 3.09
C SER A 9 -6.50 -13.42 3.99
N ARG A 10 -7.03 -13.81 5.16
CA ARG A 10 -7.58 -12.86 6.15
C ARG A 10 -6.43 -12.12 6.84
N GLY A 11 -6.40 -10.80 6.70
CA GLY A 11 -5.50 -9.90 7.42
C GLY A 11 -6.15 -9.34 8.68
N TRP A 12 -5.54 -8.30 9.25
CA TRP A 12 -6.16 -7.53 10.33
C TRP A 12 -7.49 -6.92 9.89
N SER A 13 -8.38 -6.68 10.85
CA SER A 13 -9.59 -5.88 10.60
C SER A 13 -9.24 -4.40 10.42
N ASN A 14 -10.14 -3.61 9.82
CA ASN A 14 -9.95 -2.17 9.73
C ASN A 14 -9.88 -1.47 11.09
N ALA A 15 -10.61 -1.96 12.09
CA ALA A 15 -10.56 -1.38 13.44
C ALA A 15 -9.16 -1.52 14.03
N GLN A 16 -8.55 -2.71 13.90
CA GLN A 16 -7.16 -2.95 14.32
C GLN A 16 -6.19 -2.10 13.50
N SER A 17 -6.42 -2.00 12.19
CA SER A 17 -5.60 -1.18 11.28
C SER A 17 -5.57 0.29 11.68
N GLY A 18 -6.73 0.86 12.04
CA GLY A 18 -6.85 2.23 12.51
C GLY A 18 -6.14 2.48 13.84
N GLN A 19 -6.15 1.51 14.76
CA GLN A 19 -5.41 1.62 16.02
C GLN A 19 -3.90 1.70 15.80
N TYR A 20 -3.34 0.89 14.89
CA TYR A 20 -1.92 0.97 14.54
C TYR A 20 -1.56 2.29 13.86
N LEU A 21 -2.41 2.79 12.97
CA LEU A 21 -2.20 4.10 12.32
C LEU A 21 -2.13 5.24 13.35
N LEU A 22 -2.93 5.17 14.42
CA LEU A 22 -2.91 6.16 15.50
C LEU A 22 -1.71 5.99 16.45
N ALA A 23 -1.26 4.75 16.67
CA ALA A 23 -0.22 4.43 17.64
C ALA A 23 1.21 4.59 17.10
N ASP A 24 1.42 4.50 15.79
CA ASP A 24 2.73 4.59 15.16
C ASP A 24 2.77 5.70 14.09
N PRO A 25 3.46 6.82 14.35
CA PRO A 25 3.52 7.96 13.42
C PRO A 25 4.27 7.65 12.12
N HIS A 26 4.98 6.51 12.04
CA HIS A 26 5.64 6.08 10.82
C HIS A 26 4.71 5.34 9.85
N ILE A 27 3.54 4.89 10.31
CA ILE A 27 2.53 4.30 9.43
C ILE A 27 1.80 5.43 8.72
N ARG A 28 1.90 5.47 7.38
CA ARG A 28 1.32 6.56 6.56
C ARG A 28 -0.02 6.20 5.92
N PHE A 29 -0.31 4.92 5.76
CA PHE A 29 -1.52 4.44 5.10
C PHE A 29 -1.81 2.98 5.46
N THR A 30 -3.09 2.67 5.63
CA THR A 30 -3.60 1.32 5.78
C THR A 30 -5.01 1.21 5.21
N ASP A 31 -5.30 0.09 4.55
CA ASP A 31 -6.65 -0.29 4.13
C ASP A 31 -6.75 -1.82 4.22
N ALA A 32 -7.51 -2.30 5.20
CA ALA A 32 -7.78 -3.72 5.38
C ALA A 32 -9.18 -4.13 4.88
N LYS A 33 -9.96 -3.18 4.36
CA LYS A 33 -11.31 -3.44 3.83
C LYS A 33 -11.25 -4.06 2.46
N ARG A 34 -10.34 -3.54 1.63
CA ARG A 34 -10.27 -3.85 0.21
C ARG A 34 -9.17 -4.87 -0.06
N ARG A 35 -9.48 -5.84 -0.91
CA ARG A 35 -8.51 -6.80 -1.45
C ARG A 35 -7.73 -6.15 -2.57
N GLY A 36 -6.45 -6.44 -2.65
CA GLY A 36 -5.57 -5.73 -3.55
C GLY A 36 -4.13 -6.22 -3.49
N TYR A 37 -3.24 -5.43 -4.07
CA TYR A 37 -1.81 -5.68 -4.10
C TYR A 37 -1.05 -4.35 -4.23
N ALA A 38 0.26 -4.38 -4.00
CA ALA A 38 1.12 -3.24 -4.27
C ALA A 38 1.85 -3.46 -5.60
N VAL A 39 1.95 -2.40 -6.40
CA VAL A 39 2.84 -2.32 -7.56
C VAL A 39 4.00 -1.40 -7.19
N LEU A 40 5.22 -1.85 -7.45
CA LEU A 40 6.43 -1.04 -7.31
C LEU A 40 7.02 -0.80 -8.70
N ASP A 41 7.37 0.45 -8.96
CA ASP A 41 8.21 0.86 -10.07
C ASP A 41 9.56 1.30 -9.50
N LEU A 42 10.63 0.64 -9.95
CA LEU A 42 11.97 0.81 -9.40
C LEU A 42 12.84 1.55 -10.40
N GLY A 43 13.03 2.83 -10.18
CA GLY A 43 14.03 3.65 -10.88
C GLY A 43 15.35 3.71 -10.12
N ALA A 44 16.40 4.19 -10.80
CA ALA A 44 17.74 4.29 -10.22
C ALA A 44 17.83 5.22 -8.99
N ARG A 45 16.95 6.23 -8.90
CA ARG A 45 16.94 7.21 -7.80
C ARG A 45 15.58 7.39 -7.15
N VAL A 46 14.54 6.79 -7.72
CA VAL A 46 13.15 6.97 -7.28
C VAL A 46 12.48 5.62 -7.28
N VAL A 47 11.77 5.33 -6.21
CA VAL A 47 10.84 4.20 -6.11
C VAL A 47 9.44 4.77 -6.06
N GLU A 48 8.62 4.44 -7.05
CA GLU A 48 7.19 4.70 -7.02
C GLU A 48 6.46 3.45 -6.54
N ARG A 49 5.48 3.64 -5.67
CA ARG A 49 4.68 2.55 -5.12
C ARG A 49 3.21 2.91 -5.16
N ARG A 50 2.41 2.05 -5.75
CA ARG A 50 0.95 2.18 -5.84
C ARG A 50 0.27 1.02 -5.13
N PHE A 51 -0.57 1.32 -4.16
CA PHE A 51 -1.53 0.37 -3.62
C PHE A 51 -2.73 0.28 -4.55
N ARG A 52 -2.99 -0.90 -5.09
CA ARG A 52 -4.13 -1.14 -5.98
C ARG A 52 -5.12 -2.07 -5.32
N ALA A 53 -6.40 -1.81 -5.51
CA ALA A 53 -7.48 -2.62 -4.97
C ALA A 53 -8.51 -2.99 -6.02
N VAL A 54 -9.09 -4.17 -5.84
CA VAL A 54 -10.24 -4.67 -6.57
C VAL A 54 -11.49 -3.98 -6.03
N ARG A 55 -12.30 -3.36 -6.89
CA ARG A 55 -13.47 -2.57 -6.43
C ARG A 55 -14.51 -3.42 -5.70
N ASP A 56 -14.86 -4.57 -6.27
CA ASP A 56 -15.77 -5.53 -5.64
C ASP A 56 -15.42 -6.97 -6.04
N VAL A 57 -14.85 -7.72 -5.10
CA VAL A 57 -14.41 -9.11 -5.29
C VAL A 57 -15.55 -10.10 -5.57
N ARG A 58 -16.82 -9.69 -5.41
CA ARG A 58 -17.99 -10.51 -5.69
C ARG A 58 -18.41 -10.44 -7.17
N VAL A 59 -17.89 -9.46 -7.91
CA VAL A 59 -18.20 -9.25 -9.33
C VAL A 59 -16.98 -9.64 -10.15
N ALA A 60 -17.14 -10.64 -11.04
CA ALA A 60 -16.02 -11.16 -11.82
C ALA A 60 -15.36 -10.10 -12.72
N GLU A 61 -16.17 -9.22 -13.32
CA GLU A 61 -15.72 -8.16 -14.24
C GLU A 61 -15.45 -6.83 -13.53
N THR A 62 -15.09 -6.88 -12.25
CA THR A 62 -14.82 -5.68 -11.46
C THR A 62 -13.51 -5.00 -11.88
N GLY A 63 -13.47 -3.68 -11.74
CA GLY A 63 -12.27 -2.90 -12.03
C GLY A 63 -11.24 -2.95 -10.90
N ILE A 64 -10.03 -2.49 -11.22
CA ILE A 64 -8.96 -2.22 -10.25
C ILE A 64 -8.75 -0.72 -10.16
N GLU A 65 -8.61 -0.18 -8.95
CA GLU A 65 -8.34 1.22 -8.67
C GLU A 65 -7.05 1.40 -7.86
N THR A 66 -6.46 2.60 -7.91
CA THR A 66 -5.33 2.97 -7.04
C THR A 66 -5.87 3.63 -5.79
N LEU A 67 -5.52 3.08 -4.63
CA LEU A 67 -5.93 3.61 -3.32
C LEU A 67 -5.00 4.72 -2.84
N GLN A 68 -3.70 4.51 -2.99
CA GLN A 68 -2.68 5.43 -2.53
C GLN A 68 -1.38 5.22 -3.30
N GLY A 69 -0.75 6.33 -3.71
CA GLY A 69 0.59 6.37 -4.27
C GLY A 69 1.60 6.91 -3.27
N PHE A 70 2.81 6.39 -3.30
CA PHE A 70 3.97 6.91 -2.60
C PHE A 70 5.13 7.00 -3.57
N MET A 71 5.89 8.08 -3.50
CA MET A 71 7.16 8.22 -4.20
C MET A 71 8.24 8.42 -3.14
N VAL A 72 9.31 7.63 -3.22
CA VAL A 72 10.46 7.73 -2.33
C VAL A 72 11.68 7.97 -3.18
N GLU A 73 12.36 9.07 -2.91
CA GLU A 73 13.64 9.38 -3.53
C GLU A 73 14.78 8.77 -2.70
N ALA A 74 15.78 8.25 -3.38
CA ALA A 74 17.02 7.85 -2.72
C ALA A 74 17.63 9.09 -2.07
N PRO A 75 18.09 8.99 -0.80
CA PRO A 75 18.84 10.09 -0.21
C PRO A 75 20.02 10.40 -1.13
N GLY A 76 20.21 11.68 -1.47
CA GLY A 76 21.40 12.11 -2.19
C GLY A 76 22.63 11.58 -1.48
N SER A 77 23.61 11.06 -2.22
CA SER A 77 24.87 10.56 -1.67
C SER A 77 25.58 11.68 -0.90
N GLY A 78 25.25 11.82 0.39
CA GLY A 78 25.90 12.72 1.34
C GLY A 78 27.23 12.18 1.84
N TYR A 79 28.00 11.54 0.97
CA TYR A 79 29.44 11.31 1.18
C TYR A 79 30.17 12.16 0.14
N GLY A 80 30.46 13.39 0.54
CA GLY A 80 31.44 14.29 -0.06
C GLY A 80 32.43 14.69 1.02
#